data_AF-A0A822ETP6-F1
#
_entry.id   AF-A0A822ETP6-F1
#
_cell.length_a   1.000
_cell.length_b   1.000
_cell.length_c   1.000
_cell.angle_alpha   90.00
_cell.angle_beta   90.00
_cell.angle_gamma   90.00
#
_symmetry.space_group_name_H-M   'P 1'
#
loop_
_entity.id
_entity.type
_entity.pdbx_description
1 polymer ?
#
loop_
_entity_poly.entity_id
_entity_poly.type
_entity_poly.pdbx_seq_one_letter_code
_entity_poly.pdbx_strand_id
1 'polypeptide(L)'
;MGPLQWIEQHSPNQGRARQIFLLTDGEISNVTAVLDLCRSMASSTRIFSFGLGKSPSRSLVKGLARSTNGRFVFVPPNSNVDVYVGEQLQRALQPCITNIHVNWNLGVNVQTAPKQSPPVYLNDRLIVYALTDDK
;
A
#
# COMPACT_ATOMS: atom_id res chain seq x y z
N MET A 1 -11.56 -12.53 8.47
CA MET A 1 -10.30 -12.75 7.70
C MET A 1 -10.53 -13.43 6.36
N GLY A 2 -11.58 -14.24 6.16
CA GLY A 2 -11.80 -15.05 4.95
C GLY A 2 -11.51 -14.37 3.59
N PRO A 3 -12.11 -13.22 3.27
CA PRO A 3 -11.87 -12.56 1.97
C PRO A 3 -10.40 -12.19 1.73
N LEU A 4 -9.70 -11.66 2.75
CA LEU A 4 -8.28 -11.31 2.61
C LEU A 4 -7.38 -12.53 2.49
N GLN A 5 -7.69 -13.62 3.21
CA GLN A 5 -6.99 -14.90 3.07
C GLN A 5 -7.19 -15.50 1.68
N TRP A 6 -8.41 -15.42 1.14
CA TRP A 6 -8.69 -15.85 -0.22
C TRP A 6 -7.87 -15.03 -1.23
N ILE A 7 -7.82 -13.70 -1.08
CA ILE A 7 -7.01 -12.83 -1.96
C ILE A 7 -5.53 -13.23 -1.93
N GLU A 8 -4.99 -13.55 -0.75
CA GLU A 8 -3.60 -13.95 -0.57
C GLU A 8 -3.26 -15.25 -1.30
N GLN A 9 -4.16 -16.23 -1.23
CA GLN A 9 -4.00 -17.52 -1.90
C GLN A 9 -4.18 -17.45 -3.43
N HIS A 10 -4.80 -16.39 -3.94
CA HIS A 10 -5.12 -16.25 -5.36
C HIS A 10 -4.43 -15.04 -5.95
N SER A 11 -3.14 -15.17 -6.31
CA SER A 11 -2.38 -14.09 -6.94
C SER A 11 -2.99 -13.64 -8.28
N PRO A 12 -2.89 -12.34 -8.65
CA PRO A 12 -3.30 -11.88 -9.97
C PRO A 12 -2.40 -12.45 -11.07
N ASN A 13 -2.88 -12.39 -12.32
CA ASN A 13 -2.09 -12.78 -13.49
C ASN A 13 -0.77 -12.02 -13.55
N GLN A 14 0.28 -12.66 -14.06
CA GLN A 14 1.60 -12.06 -14.20
C GLN A 14 1.53 -10.72 -14.95
N GLY A 15 2.26 -9.72 -14.44
CA GLY A 15 2.27 -8.36 -14.98
C GLY A 15 1.05 -7.52 -14.61
N ARG A 16 0.08 -8.05 -13.86
CA ARG A 16 -1.07 -7.29 -13.35
C ARG A 16 -1.01 -7.12 -11.84
N ALA A 17 -1.37 -5.93 -11.39
CA ALA A 17 -1.60 -5.66 -9.97
C ALA A 17 -3.10 -5.68 -9.67
N ARG A 18 -3.51 -6.37 -8.60
CA ARG A 18 -4.88 -6.33 -8.10
C ARG A 18 -5.11 -5.04 -7.32
N GLN A 19 -6.14 -4.29 -7.68
CA GLN A 19 -6.55 -3.07 -6.98
C GLN A 19 -7.77 -3.39 -6.11
N ILE A 20 -7.70 -3.11 -4.80
CA ILE A 20 -8.79 -3.35 -3.84
C ILE A 20 -9.19 -2.00 -3.25
N PHE A 21 -10.48 -1.69 -3.31
CA PHE A 21 -11.05 -0.52 -2.65
C PHE A 21 -11.76 -0.99 -1.38
N LEU A 22 -11.26 -0.60 -0.22
CA LEU A 22 -11.77 -1.05 1.08
C LEU A 22 -12.37 0.12 1.84
N LEU A 23 -13.67 0.07 2.11
CA LEU A 23 -14.40 1.08 2.84
C LEU A 23 -14.74 0.56 4.24
N THR A 24 -14.51 1.36 5.27
CA THR A 24 -14.85 1.02 6.65
C THR A 24 -15.16 2.27 7.47
N ASP A 25 -16.14 2.20 8.34
CA ASP A 25 -16.49 3.21 9.36
C ASP A 25 -16.11 2.75 10.79
N GLY A 26 -15.60 1.53 10.95
CA GLY A 26 -15.41 0.88 12.24
C GLY A 26 -14.00 0.34 12.50
N GLU A 27 -13.87 -0.39 13.60
CA GLU A 27 -12.63 -0.96 14.10
C GLU A 27 -12.63 -2.48 14.07
N ILE A 28 -11.44 -3.08 14.16
CA ILE A 28 -11.26 -4.51 14.35
C ILE A 28 -10.28 -4.75 15.50
N SER A 29 -10.42 -5.88 16.19
CA SER A 29 -9.54 -6.23 17.31
C SER A 29 -8.15 -6.72 16.86
N ASN A 30 -8.04 -7.27 15.64
CA ASN A 30 -6.84 -7.99 15.16
C ASN A 30 -6.08 -7.21 14.07
N VAL A 31 -5.90 -5.89 14.24
CA VAL A 31 -5.26 -5.02 13.25
C VAL A 31 -3.91 -5.57 12.80
N THR A 32 -3.01 -5.94 13.72
CA THR A 32 -1.66 -6.44 13.38
C THR A 32 -1.69 -7.62 12.43
N ALA A 33 -2.48 -8.66 12.74
CA ALA A 33 -2.59 -9.86 11.90
C ALA A 33 -3.13 -9.54 10.50
N VAL A 34 -4.09 -8.62 10.41
CA VAL A 34 -4.62 -8.14 9.12
C VAL A 34 -3.54 -7.41 8.32
N LEU A 35 -2.77 -6.52 8.97
CA LEU A 35 -1.73 -5.74 8.30
C LEU A 35 -0.57 -6.61 7.83
N ASP A 36 -0.24 -7.66 8.57
CA ASP A 36 0.81 -8.62 8.20
C ASP A 36 0.40 -9.48 7.00
N LEU A 37 -0.85 -9.97 6.99
CA LEU A 37 -1.42 -10.66 5.83
C LEU A 37 -1.46 -9.73 4.59
N CYS A 38 -1.83 -8.46 4.77
CA CYS A 38 -1.80 -7.51 3.66
C CYS A 38 -0.37 -7.23 3.18
N ARG A 39 0.63 -7.24 4.07
CA ARG A 39 2.02 -7.04 3.70
C ARG A 39 2.58 -8.21 2.89
N SER A 40 2.15 -9.44 3.13
CA SER A 40 2.62 -10.61 2.34
C SER A 40 2.21 -10.53 0.86
N MET A 41 1.10 -9.86 0.55
CA MET A 41 0.62 -9.66 -0.82
C MET A 41 1.05 -8.32 -1.46
N ALA A 42 1.92 -7.54 -0.81
CA ALA A 42 2.32 -6.20 -1.23
C ALA A 42 3.09 -6.15 -2.57
N SER A 43 3.56 -7.28 -3.09
CA SER A 43 4.18 -7.35 -4.41
C SER A 43 3.16 -7.15 -5.54
N SER A 44 1.94 -7.68 -5.37
CA SER A 44 0.95 -7.83 -6.45
C SER A 44 -0.41 -7.22 -6.16
N THR A 45 -0.69 -6.81 -4.91
CA THR A 45 -1.98 -6.24 -4.50
C THR A 45 -1.81 -4.84 -3.90
N ARG A 46 -2.74 -3.93 -4.21
CA ARG A 46 -2.82 -2.57 -3.67
C ARG A 46 -4.16 -2.38 -2.99
N ILE A 47 -4.17 -1.89 -1.76
CA ILE A 47 -5.40 -1.55 -1.03
C ILE A 47 -5.53 -0.03 -0.95
N PHE A 48 -6.59 0.49 -1.56
CA PHE A 48 -7.06 1.86 -1.45
C PHE A 48 -8.12 1.89 -0.36
N SER A 49 -7.75 2.36 0.84
CA SER A 49 -8.62 2.31 2.01
C SER A 49 -9.35 3.63 2.24
N PHE A 50 -10.59 3.54 2.70
CA PHE A 50 -11.46 4.68 2.99
C PHE A 50 -11.98 4.53 4.42
N GLY A 51 -11.60 5.46 5.29
CA GLY A 51 -12.20 5.60 6.61
C GLY A 51 -13.40 6.53 6.54
N LEU A 52 -14.60 6.02 6.74
CA LEU A 52 -15.85 6.78 6.60
C LEU A 52 -16.31 7.36 7.94
N GLY A 53 -16.91 8.54 7.89
CA GLY A 53 -17.63 9.11 9.02
C GLY A 53 -16.73 9.76 10.08
N LYS A 54 -17.23 9.83 11.32
CA LYS A 54 -16.63 10.64 12.39
C LYS A 54 -15.41 10.00 13.03
N SER A 55 -15.39 8.67 13.14
CA SER A 55 -14.39 7.96 13.96
C SER A 55 -13.97 6.60 13.38
N PRO A 56 -13.58 6.51 12.10
CA PRO A 56 -13.02 5.27 11.56
C PRO A 56 -11.66 4.95 12.19
N SER A 57 -11.32 3.66 12.27
CA SER A 57 -10.02 3.21 12.79
C SER A 57 -8.86 3.77 11.95
N ARG A 58 -8.14 4.76 12.49
CA ARG A 58 -7.02 5.40 11.78
C ARG A 58 -5.84 4.46 11.57
N SER A 59 -5.58 3.59 12.54
CA SER A 59 -4.50 2.59 12.48
C SER A 59 -4.77 1.57 11.38
N LEU A 60 -6.00 1.05 11.29
CA LEU A 60 -6.40 0.11 10.25
C LEU A 60 -6.37 0.75 8.87
N VAL A 61 -7.06 1.88 8.69
CA VAL A 61 -7.18 2.56 7.38
C VAL A 61 -5.80 2.93 6.84
N LYS A 62 -4.95 3.56 7.64
CA LYS A 62 -3.57 3.90 7.20
C LYS A 62 -2.71 2.65 7.01
N GLY A 63 -2.86 1.66 7.90
CA GLY A 63 -2.09 0.43 7.87
C GLY A 63 -2.32 -0.37 6.59
N LEU A 64 -3.58 -0.55 6.18
CA LEU A 64 -3.95 -1.30 4.98
C LEU A 64 -3.28 -0.73 3.73
N ALA A 65 -3.38 0.59 3.55
CA ALA A 65 -2.76 1.29 2.42
C ALA A 65 -1.24 1.17 2.44
N ARG A 66 -0.61 1.45 3.59
CA ARG A 66 0.86 1.42 3.73
C ARG A 66 1.44 0.01 3.56
N SER A 67 0.78 -1.01 4.12
CA SER A 67 1.23 -2.40 3.99
C SER A 67 1.24 -2.89 2.54
N THR A 68 0.44 -2.30 1.67
CA THR A 68 0.28 -2.75 0.28
C THR A 68 0.76 -1.74 -0.76
N ASN A 69 1.36 -0.61 -0.36
CA ASN A 69 1.71 0.50 -1.26
C ASN A 69 0.50 1.12 -2.00
N GLY A 70 -0.68 1.08 -1.38
CA GLY A 70 -1.88 1.79 -1.83
C GLY A 70 -1.97 3.21 -1.26
N ARG A 71 -3.17 3.79 -1.28
CA ARG A 71 -3.48 5.09 -0.65
C ARG A 71 -4.61 4.94 0.36
N PHE A 72 -4.68 5.88 1.29
CA PHE A 72 -5.79 5.95 2.23
C PHE A 72 -6.43 7.33 2.14
N VAL A 73 -7.72 7.39 2.45
CA VAL A 73 -8.45 8.65 2.61
C VAL A 73 -9.43 8.53 3.77
N PHE A 74 -9.68 9.64 4.45
CA PHE A 74 -10.76 9.74 5.43
C PHE A 74 -11.87 10.59 4.83
N VAL A 75 -13.06 10.03 4.71
CA VAL A 75 -14.23 10.68 4.12
C VAL A 75 -15.12 11.18 5.26
N PRO A 76 -15.25 12.50 5.45
CA PRO A 76 -16.10 13.06 6.50
C PRO A 76 -17.59 12.69 6.29
N PRO A 77 -18.42 12.74 7.34
CA PRO A 77 -19.87 12.61 7.19
C PRO A 77 -20.43 13.61 6.18
N ASN A 78 -21.51 13.24 5.48
CA ASN A 78 -22.20 14.07 4.48
C ASN A 78 -21.31 14.54 3.31
N SER A 79 -20.19 13.86 3.07
CA SER A 79 -19.35 14.12 1.91
C SER A 79 -19.71 13.21 0.74
N ASN A 80 -19.44 13.69 -0.47
CA ASN A 80 -19.60 12.95 -1.72
C ASN A 80 -18.49 11.89 -1.84
N VAL A 81 -18.80 10.65 -1.45
CA VAL A 81 -17.85 9.51 -1.44
C VAL A 81 -17.29 9.24 -2.85
N ASP A 82 -18.10 9.46 -3.88
CA ASP A 82 -17.76 9.33 -5.30
C ASP A 82 -16.55 10.17 -5.71
N VAL A 83 -16.39 11.38 -5.16
CA VAL A 83 -15.22 12.23 -5.43
C VAL A 83 -13.94 11.53 -4.96
N TYR A 84 -13.93 11.05 -3.71
CA TYR A 84 -12.78 10.37 -3.13
C TYR A 84 -12.48 9.03 -3.81
N VAL A 85 -13.53 8.30 -4.20
CA VAL A 85 -13.37 7.05 -4.96
C VAL A 85 -12.77 7.35 -6.32
N GLY A 86 -13.23 8.39 -7.01
CA GLY A 86 -12.69 8.85 -8.29
C GLY A 86 -11.19 9.17 -8.22
N GLU A 87 -10.76 9.92 -7.21
CA GLU A 87 -9.34 10.26 -7.01
C GLU A 87 -8.46 9.01 -6.79
N GLN A 88 -8.91 8.08 -5.94
CA GLN A 88 -8.16 6.84 -5.71
C GLN A 88 -8.18 5.93 -6.95
N LEU A 89 -9.29 5.91 -7.69
CA LEU A 89 -9.43 5.14 -8.93
C LEU A 89 -8.50 5.66 -10.03
N GLN A 90 -8.36 6.98 -10.19
CA GLN A 90 -7.42 7.57 -11.13
C GLN A 90 -6.01 7.04 -10.92
N ARG A 91 -5.56 6.95 -9.66
CA ARG A 91 -4.24 6.38 -9.35
C ARG A 91 -4.20 4.86 -9.55
N ALA A 92 -5.24 4.13 -9.13
CA ALA A 92 -5.28 2.68 -9.26
C ALA A 92 -5.18 2.19 -10.72
N LEU A 93 -5.64 3.02 -11.66
CA LEU A 93 -5.59 2.76 -13.10
C LEU A 93 -4.32 3.26 -13.78
N GLN A 94 -3.45 3.99 -13.08
CA GLN A 94 -2.18 4.44 -13.66
C GLN A 94 -1.21 3.27 -13.82
N PRO A 95 -0.45 3.22 -14.94
CA PRO A 95 0.70 2.34 -15.02
C PRO A 95 1.73 2.74 -13.96
N CYS A 96 2.51 1.77 -13.51
CA CYS A 96 3.62 1.99 -12.59
C CYS A 96 4.83 1.17 -12.99
N ILE A 97 6.00 1.64 -12.59
CA ILE A 97 7.24 0.87 -12.65
C ILE A 97 7.32 0.03 -11.38
N THR A 98 7.56 -1.25 -11.54
CA THR A 98 7.76 -2.22 -10.45
C THR A 98 9.15 -2.85 -10.56
N ASN A 99 9.54 -3.66 -9.57
CA ASN A 99 10.83 -4.36 -9.53
C ASN A 99 12.03 -3.42 -9.72
N ILE A 100 12.00 -2.29 -9.02
CA ILE A 100 13.11 -1.32 -9.03
C ILE A 100 14.21 -1.86 -8.13
N HIS A 101 15.43 -1.90 -8.67
CA HIS A 101 16.63 -2.28 -7.95
C HIS A 101 17.65 -1.15 -8.02
N VAL A 102 18.22 -0.81 -6.87
CA VAL A 102 19.32 0.15 -6.76
C VAL A 102 20.59 -0.64 -6.42
N ASN A 103 21.61 -0.51 -7.26
CA ASN A 103 22.92 -1.10 -7.01
C ASN A 103 23.89 -0.02 -6.51
N TRP A 104 24.41 -0.21 -5.30
CA TRP A 104 25.34 0.71 -4.64
C TRP A 104 26.79 0.23 -4.85
N ASN A 105 27.52 0.88 -5.75
CA ASN A 105 28.93 0.54 -6.02
C ASN A 105 29.88 1.30 -5.08
N LEU A 106 29.77 1.09 -3.77
CA LEU A 106 30.54 1.83 -2.76
C LEU A 106 31.75 1.07 -2.19
N GLY A 107 31.95 -0.21 -2.58
CA GLY A 107 33.07 -1.03 -2.09
C GLY A 107 32.98 -1.45 -0.62
N VAL A 108 31.86 -1.13 0.04
CA VAL A 108 31.57 -1.42 1.45
C VAL A 108 30.18 -2.04 1.58
N ASN A 109 29.88 -2.61 2.75
CA ASN A 109 28.54 -3.10 3.02
C ASN A 109 27.55 -1.94 3.13
N VAL A 110 26.43 -2.06 2.41
CA VAL A 110 25.38 -1.04 2.37
C VAL A 110 24.06 -1.64 2.81
N GLN A 111 23.47 -1.07 3.86
CA GLN A 111 22.06 -1.29 4.19
C GLN A 111 21.20 -0.28 3.46
N THR A 112 20.13 -0.72 2.80
CA THR A 112 19.26 0.16 2.02
C THR A 112 17.86 0.27 2.61
N ALA A 113 17.30 1.48 2.55
CA ALA A 113 15.93 1.76 2.92
C ALA A 113 15.23 2.52 1.78
N PRO A 114 14.03 2.09 1.32
CA PRO A 114 13.30 0.92 1.80
C PRO A 114 13.96 -0.40 1.35
N LYS A 115 13.80 -1.46 2.17
CA LYS A 115 14.33 -2.81 1.88
C LYS A 115 13.80 -3.38 0.56
N GLN A 116 12.55 -3.06 0.23
CA GLN A 116 11.92 -3.35 -1.05
C GLN A 116 11.37 -2.05 -1.62
N SER A 117 11.77 -1.72 -2.84
CA SER A 117 11.27 -0.51 -3.49
C SER A 117 9.77 -0.64 -3.79
N PRO A 118 8.95 0.35 -3.41
CA PRO A 118 7.54 0.37 -3.77
C PRO A 118 7.38 0.56 -5.30
N PRO A 119 6.20 0.25 -5.86
CA PRO A 119 5.85 0.70 -7.20
C PRO A 119 5.96 2.23 -7.30
N VAL A 120 6.41 2.73 -8.46
CA VAL A 120 6.52 4.16 -8.75
C VAL A 120 5.52 4.51 -9.85
N TYR A 121 4.51 5.31 -9.50
CA TYR A 121 3.51 5.81 -10.44
C TYR A 121 3.98 7.11 -11.09
N LEU A 122 3.25 7.56 -12.12
CA LEU A 122 3.47 8.88 -12.71
C LEU A 122 3.42 9.97 -11.63
N ASN A 123 4.42 10.85 -11.65
CA ASN A 123 4.62 11.95 -10.68
C ASN A 123 4.94 11.52 -9.24
N ASP A 124 5.19 10.23 -8.99
CA ASP A 124 5.77 9.81 -7.72
C ASP A 124 7.26 10.16 -7.64
N ARG A 125 7.77 10.27 -6.40
CA ARG A 125 9.20 10.36 -6.10
C ARG A 125 9.61 9.20 -5.22
N LEU A 126 10.51 8.35 -5.71
CA LEU A 126 11.17 7.33 -4.90
C LEU A 126 12.45 7.91 -4.30
N ILE A 127 12.54 7.91 -2.96
CA ILE A 127 13.77 8.22 -2.25
C ILE A 127 14.31 6.91 -1.68
N VAL A 128 15.59 6.63 -1.96
CA VAL A 128 16.30 5.47 -1.44
C VAL A 128 17.50 5.96 -0.65
N TYR A 129 17.66 5.44 0.55
CA TYR A 129 18.78 5.71 1.44
C TYR A 129 19.73 4.52 1.43
N ALA A 130 21.01 4.84 1.59
CA ALA A 130 22.10 3.90 1.81
C ALA A 130 22.77 4.26 3.14
N LEU A 131 22.87 3.28 4.04
CA LEU A 131 23.67 3.36 5.25
C LEU A 131 24.90 2.48 5.06
N THR A 132 26.08 3.07 5.20
CA THR A 132 27.37 2.40 5.11
C THR A 132 27.91 2.13 6.51
N ASP A 133 28.63 1.03 6.69
CA ASP A 133 29.29 0.69 7.96
C ASP A 133 30.64 1.44 8.16
N ASP A 134 30.94 2.42 7.30
CA ASP A 134 32.12 3.26 7.40
C ASP A 134 32.00 4.20 8.61
N LYS A 135 33.01 4.14 9.49
CA LYS A 135 33.10 4.81 10.79
C LYS A 135 32.79 6.30 10.77
#